data_AF-A0A2G9XNU7-F1
#
_entry.id   AF-A0A2G9XNU7-F1
#
_cell.length_a   1.000
_cell.length_b   1.000
_cell.length_c   1.000
_cell.angle_alpha   90.00
_cell.angle_beta   90.00
_cell.angle_gamma   90.00
#
_symmetry.space_group_name_H-M   'P 1'
#
loop_
_entity.id
_entity.type
_entity.pdbx_description
1 polymer ?
#
loop_
_entity_poly.entity_id
_entity_poly.type
_entity_poly.pdbx_seq_one_letter_code
_entity_poly.pdbx_strand_id
1 'polypeptide(L)'
;AALRHYDLYISEFPQDSKALWEKAELLEKAGRKEEAFPVWKEIFLSGSTYVLNAYKALKARNRQASREEIRIAASRLSEKENYRQAVSLLEDSIPVEEEEKYLLGRAYFRLRRYRDAIRMLG
;
A
#
# COMPACT_ATOMS: atom_id res chain seq x y z
N ALA A 1 24.18 12.77 6.12
CA ALA A 1 23.86 13.90 5.23
C ALA A 1 22.50 13.70 4.54
N ALA A 2 22.33 12.67 3.70
CA ALA A 2 21.09 12.45 2.91
C ALA A 2 19.78 12.29 3.73
N LEU A 3 19.77 11.52 4.83
CA LEU A 3 18.54 11.32 5.62
C LEU A 3 17.98 12.61 6.21
N ARG A 4 18.84 13.53 6.67
CA ARG A 4 18.40 14.84 7.18
C ARG A 4 17.73 15.69 6.11
N HIS A 5 18.17 15.57 4.85
CA HIS A 5 17.52 16.28 3.73
C HIS A 5 16.13 15.70 3.44
N TYR A 6 15.97 14.37 3.49
CA TYR A 6 14.66 13.75 3.38
C TYR A 6 13.75 14.13 4.56
N ASP A 7 14.26 14.19 5.79
CA ASP A 7 13.47 14.59 6.96
C ASP A 7 12.91 16.00 6.80
N LEU A 8 13.75 16.96 6.39
CA LEU A 8 13.31 18.33 6.11
C LEU A 8 12.29 18.37 4.97
N TYR A 9 12.58 17.71 3.85
CA TYR A 9 11.70 17.70 2.69
C TYR A 9 10.33 17.09 2.99
N ILE A 10 10.28 15.95 3.69
CA ILE A 10 9.04 15.28 4.06
C ILE A 10 8.24 16.13 5.06
N SER A 11 8.89 16.94 5.90
CA SER A 11 8.17 17.87 6.78
C SER A 11 7.37 18.93 6.01
N GLU A 12 7.84 19.33 4.83
CA GLU A 12 7.16 20.28 3.93
C GLU A 12 6.18 19.57 2.98
N PHE A 13 6.50 18.35 2.56
CA PHE A 13 5.73 17.56 1.59
C PHE A 13 5.40 16.16 2.12
N PRO A 14 4.59 16.04 3.18
CA PRO A 14 4.35 14.76 3.86
C PRO A 14 3.62 13.72 3.00
N GLN A 15 3.00 14.14 1.89
CA GLN A 15 2.29 13.26 0.98
C GLN A 15 3.15 12.80 -0.22
N ASP A 16 4.39 13.26 -0.34
CA ASP A 16 5.30 12.80 -1.40
C ASP A 16 5.77 11.37 -1.09
N SER A 17 5.01 10.42 -1.64
CA SER A 17 5.28 9.00 -1.47
C SER A 17 6.56 8.53 -2.17
N LYS A 18 7.09 9.28 -3.14
CA LYS A 18 8.39 9.00 -3.74
C LYS A 18 9.50 9.35 -2.75
N ALA A 19 9.44 10.53 -2.14
CA ALA A 19 10.41 10.93 -1.11
C ALA A 19 10.38 9.99 0.10
N LEU A 20 9.18 9.58 0.54
CA LEU A 20 9.04 8.57 1.59
C LEU A 20 9.66 7.23 1.16
N TRP A 21 9.41 6.77 -0.07
CA TRP A 21 9.98 5.52 -0.59
C TRP A 21 11.52 5.56 -0.63
N GLU A 22 12.10 6.64 -1.15
CA GLU A 22 13.55 6.81 -1.22
C GLU A 22 14.19 6.87 0.19
N LYS A 23 13.56 7.57 1.13
CA LYS A 23 13.99 7.59 2.54
C LYS A 23 13.96 6.19 3.15
N ALA A 24 12.88 5.44 2.94
CA ALA A 24 12.74 4.10 3.48
C ALA A 24 13.83 3.16 2.92
N GLU A 25 14.05 3.17 1.60
CA GLU A 25 15.14 2.41 0.96
C GLU A 25 16.52 2.79 1.50
N LEU A 26 16.78 4.07 1.75
CA LEU A 26 18.05 4.54 2.29
C LEU A 26 18.26 4.05 3.73
N LEU A 27 17.22 4.09 4.56
CA LEU A 27 17.25 3.54 5.93
C LEU A 27 17.52 2.04 5.92
N GLU A 28 16.90 1.29 5.00
CA GLU A 28 17.14 -0.14 4.82
C GLU A 28 18.58 -0.46 4.43
N LYS A 29 19.14 0.26 3.45
CA LYS A 29 20.54 0.10 3.03
C LYS A 29 21.52 0.44 4.14
N ALA A 30 21.16 1.36 5.04
CA ALA A 30 21.95 1.72 6.21
C ALA A 30 21.78 0.75 7.39
N GLY A 31 20.96 -0.32 7.25
CA GLY A 31 20.66 -1.26 8.33
C GLY A 31 19.72 -0.73 9.41
N ARG A 32 19.16 0.48 9.23
CA ARG A 32 18.28 1.18 10.18
C ARG A 32 16.83 0.73 10.00
N LYS A 33 16.59 -0.58 10.14
CA LYS A 33 15.30 -1.23 9.85
C LYS A 33 14.15 -0.70 10.72
N GLU A 34 14.43 -0.39 11.98
CA GLU A 34 13.44 0.13 12.94
C GLU A 34 12.88 1.48 12.50
N GLU A 35 13.72 2.32 11.90
CA GLU A 35 13.31 3.63 11.39
C GLU A 35 12.67 3.55 10.00
N ALA A 36 13.06 2.57 9.19
CA ALA A 36 12.42 2.33 7.89
C ALA A 36 10.98 1.83 8.05
N PHE A 37 10.71 1.04 9.09
CA PHE A 37 9.41 0.43 9.35
C PHE A 37 8.23 1.43 9.38
N PRO A 38 8.25 2.51 10.19
CA PRO A 38 7.16 3.48 10.20
C PRO A 38 7.00 4.19 8.85
N VAL A 39 8.09 4.43 8.12
CA VAL A 39 8.05 5.04 6.77
C VAL A 39 7.36 4.10 5.77
N TRP A 40 7.68 2.80 5.82
CA TRP A 40 6.99 1.79 5.01
C TRP A 40 5.50 1.72 5.35
N LYS A 41 5.14 1.81 6.63
CA LYS A 41 3.72 1.80 7.04
C LYS A 41 2.97 3.02 6.48
N GLU A 42 3.58 4.19 6.49
CA GLU A 42 2.99 5.41 5.93
C GLU A 42 2.75 5.27 4.42
N ILE A 43 3.74 4.78 3.68
CA ILE A 43 3.60 4.53 2.23
C ILE A 43 2.48 3.50 1.98
N PHE A 44 2.44 2.41 2.74
CA PHE A 44 1.43 1.37 2.60
C PHE A 44 0.00 1.92 2.72
N LEU A 45 -0.21 2.86 3.64
CA LEU A 45 -1.52 3.47 3.85
C LEU A 45 -1.79 4.66 2.91
N SER A 46 -0.82 5.16 2.15
CA SER A 46 -0.99 6.41 1.36
C SER A 46 -1.92 6.31 0.14
N GLY A 47 -2.22 5.11 -0.34
CA GLY A 47 -2.89 4.88 -1.64
C GLY A 47 -2.04 5.30 -2.86
N SER A 48 -0.74 5.56 -2.65
CA SER A 48 0.18 5.93 -3.73
C SER A 48 0.55 4.76 -4.63
N THR A 49 1.30 5.04 -5.69
CA THR A 49 1.83 4.02 -6.59
C THR A 49 2.87 3.10 -5.93
N TYR A 50 3.34 3.41 -4.72
CA TYR A 50 4.34 2.64 -3.98
C TYR A 50 3.74 1.69 -2.94
N VAL A 51 2.41 1.58 -2.83
CA VAL A 51 1.73 0.75 -1.82
C VAL A 51 2.16 -0.71 -1.89
N LEU A 52 2.25 -1.31 -3.08
CA LEU A 52 2.69 -2.71 -3.21
C LEU A 52 4.16 -2.91 -2.84
N ASN A 53 5.04 -1.93 -3.10
CA ASN A 53 6.43 -1.98 -2.67
C ASN A 53 6.52 -1.97 -1.14
N ALA A 54 5.80 -1.06 -0.50
CA ALA A 54 5.72 -0.97 0.96
C ALA A 54 5.10 -2.22 1.59
N TYR A 55 4.06 -2.77 0.98
CA TYR A 55 3.43 -4.01 1.45
C TYR A 55 4.40 -5.20 1.41
N LYS A 56 5.14 -5.38 0.31
CA LYS A 56 6.18 -6.40 0.17
C LYS A 56 7.30 -6.20 1.18
N ALA A 57 7.73 -4.96 1.39
CA ALA A 57 8.72 -4.62 2.40
C ALA A 57 8.23 -5.04 3.80
N LEU A 58 7.03 -4.64 4.20
CA LEU A 58 6.47 -5.00 5.50
C LEU A 58 6.35 -6.53 5.68
N LYS A 59 5.88 -7.25 4.65
CA LYS A 59 5.78 -8.72 4.65
C LYS A 59 7.13 -9.42 4.80
N ALA A 60 8.16 -8.94 4.11
CA ALA A 60 9.54 -9.46 4.22
C ALA A 60 10.15 -9.30 5.62
N ARG A 61 9.56 -8.45 6.47
CA ARG A 61 9.94 -8.24 7.87
C ARG A 61 9.06 -9.03 8.84
N ASN A 62 8.41 -10.10 8.35
CA ASN A 62 7.44 -10.93 9.09
C ASN A 62 6.26 -10.15 9.68
N ARG A 63 5.99 -8.93 9.18
CA ARG A 63 4.80 -8.18 9.58
C ARG A 63 3.66 -8.51 8.62
N GLN A 64 2.61 -9.08 9.19
CA GLN A 64 1.33 -9.25 8.50
C GLN A 64 0.50 -7.97 8.66
N ALA A 65 0.03 -7.40 7.56
CA ALA A 65 -0.92 -6.30 7.62
C ALA A 65 -2.23 -6.80 8.23
N SER A 66 -2.83 -6.02 9.12
CA SER A 66 -4.18 -6.33 9.60
C SER A 66 -5.19 -6.14 8.46
N ARG A 67 -6.34 -6.80 8.57
CA ARG A 67 -7.44 -6.62 7.61
C ARG A 67 -7.85 -5.17 7.47
N GLU A 68 -7.90 -4.44 8.58
CA GLU A 68 -8.18 -3.01 8.58
C GLU A 68 -7.18 -2.22 7.74
N GLU A 69 -5.89 -2.48 7.89
CA GLU A 69 -4.87 -1.76 7.14
C GLU A 69 -4.95 -2.09 5.64
N ILE A 70 -5.32 -3.33 5.27
CA ILE A 70 -5.56 -3.73 3.89
C ILE A 70 -6.79 -3.03 3.31
N ARG A 71 -7.90 -2.96 4.05
CA ARG A 71 -9.12 -2.23 3.66
C ARG A 71 -8.83 -0.76 3.42
N ILE A 72 -8.11 -0.11 4.34
CA ILE A 72 -7.70 1.30 4.21
C ILE A 72 -6.85 1.50 2.96
N ALA A 73 -5.80 0.69 2.77
CA ALA A 73 -4.90 0.82 1.64
C ALA A 73 -5.63 0.57 0.30
N ALA A 74 -6.47 -0.47 0.21
CA ALA A 74 -7.24 -0.78 -0.98
C ALA A 74 -8.29 0.29 -1.32
N SER A 75 -8.94 0.86 -0.31
CA SER A 75 -9.90 1.97 -0.49
C SER A 75 -9.19 3.22 -1.03
N ARG A 76 -8.08 3.62 -0.43
CA ARG A 76 -7.29 4.78 -0.88
C ARG A 76 -6.69 4.60 -2.27
N LEU A 77 -6.25 3.37 -2.60
CA LEU A 77 -5.85 3.03 -3.97
C LEU A 77 -7.02 3.22 -4.94
N SER A 78 -8.23 2.79 -4.57
CA SER A 78 -9.42 2.91 -5.41
C SER A 78 -9.89 4.36 -5.59
N GLU A 79 -9.80 5.18 -4.55
CA GLU A 79 -10.06 6.63 -4.58
C GLU A 79 -9.11 7.36 -5.54
N LYS A 80 -7.85 6.93 -5.59
CA LYS A 80 -6.83 7.43 -6.52
C LYS A 80 -6.84 6.71 -7.88
N GLU A 81 -7.89 5.95 -8.17
CA GLU A 81 -8.08 5.19 -9.41
C GLU A 81 -6.98 4.15 -9.71
N ASN A 82 -6.17 3.79 -8.72
CA ASN A 82 -5.13 2.77 -8.78
C ASN A 82 -5.71 1.35 -8.61
N TYR A 83 -6.77 1.03 -9.34
CA TYR A 83 -7.52 -0.22 -9.20
C TYR A 83 -6.67 -1.47 -9.42
N ARG A 84 -5.64 -1.41 -10.28
CA ARG A 84 -4.72 -2.53 -10.51
C ARG A 84 -3.97 -2.92 -9.24
N GLN A 85 -3.50 -1.94 -8.48
CA GLN A 85 -2.82 -2.21 -7.21
C GLN A 85 -3.82 -2.62 -6.13
N ALA A 86 -5.02 -2.04 -6.11
CA ALA A 86 -6.06 -2.42 -5.16
C ALA A 86 -6.41 -3.91 -5.32
N VAL A 87 -6.63 -4.37 -6.55
CA VAL A 87 -6.83 -5.79 -6.87
C VAL A 87 -5.66 -6.64 -6.40
N SER A 88 -4.43 -6.30 -6.78
CA SER A 88 -3.24 -7.09 -6.42
C SER A 88 -3.04 -7.18 -4.90
N LEU A 89 -3.36 -6.13 -4.16
CA LEU A 89 -3.26 -6.12 -2.70
C LEU A 89 -4.32 -7.03 -2.07
N LEU A 90 -5.57 -6.93 -2.52
CA LEU A 90 -6.70 -7.71 -2.00
C LEU A 90 -6.60 -9.21 -2.38
N GLU A 91 -6.05 -9.53 -3.54
CA GLU A 91 -5.77 -10.92 -3.95
C GLU A 91 -4.64 -11.55 -3.11
N ASP A 92 -3.60 -10.80 -2.71
CA ASP A 92 -2.51 -11.33 -1.87
C ASP A 92 -2.91 -11.47 -0.38
N SER A 93 -4.04 -10.87 0.03
CA SER A 93 -4.48 -10.79 1.43
C SER A 93 -5.46 -11.89 1.87
N ILE A 94 -5.63 -12.94 1.08
CA ILE A 94 -6.58 -14.04 1.34
C ILE A 94 -6.40 -14.62 2.76
N PRO A 95 -7.48 -14.92 3.51
CA PRO A 95 -8.88 -14.97 3.06
C PRO A 95 -9.59 -13.61 3.00
N VAL A 96 -10.28 -13.39 1.87
CA VAL A 96 -11.09 -12.20 1.55
C VAL A 96 -12.49 -12.39 2.16
N GLU A 97 -12.89 -11.52 3.08
CA GLU A 97 -14.24 -11.52 3.65
C GLU A 97 -15.19 -10.66 2.82
N GLU A 98 -16.46 -10.55 3.25
CA GLU A 98 -17.52 -9.85 2.55
C GLU A 98 -17.14 -8.40 2.15
N GLU A 99 -16.50 -7.64 3.04
CA GLU A 99 -16.13 -6.25 2.77
C GLU A 99 -14.94 -6.15 1.79
N GLU A 100 -13.91 -6.97 1.93
CA GLU A 100 -12.82 -7.02 0.96
C GLU A 100 -13.30 -7.56 -0.39
N LYS A 101 -14.27 -8.48 -0.41
CA LYS A 101 -14.93 -8.97 -1.64
C LYS A 101 -15.65 -7.83 -2.35
N TYR A 102 -16.36 -6.99 -1.60
CA TYR A 102 -17.00 -5.80 -2.16
C TYR A 102 -15.98 -4.84 -2.79
N LEU A 103 -14.89 -4.53 -2.08
CA LEU A 103 -13.81 -3.68 -2.60
C LEU A 103 -13.15 -4.29 -3.85
N LEU A 104 -12.87 -5.58 -3.81
CA LEU A 104 -12.25 -6.33 -4.91
C LEU A 104 -13.17 -6.39 -6.13
N GLY A 105 -14.45 -6.67 -5.92
CA GLY A 105 -15.47 -6.68 -6.97
C GLY A 105 -15.63 -5.32 -7.66
N ARG A 106 -15.65 -4.22 -6.89
CA ARG A 106 -15.67 -2.86 -7.44
C ARG A 106 -14.39 -2.55 -8.24
N ALA A 107 -13.22 -2.92 -7.73
CA ALA A 107 -11.96 -2.70 -8.42
C ALA A 107 -11.91 -3.49 -9.74
N TYR A 108 -12.37 -4.75 -9.75
CA TYR A 108 -12.53 -5.53 -10.98
C TYR A 108 -13.47 -4.87 -11.99
N PHE A 109 -14.62 -4.37 -11.53
CA PHE A 109 -15.58 -3.70 -12.39
C PHE A 109 -14.95 -2.47 -13.08
N ARG A 110 -14.21 -1.64 -12.33
CA ARG A 110 -13.50 -0.47 -12.87
C ARG A 110 -12.41 -0.86 -13.87
N LEU A 111 -11.80 -2.03 -13.70
CA LEU A 111 -10.84 -2.61 -14.65
C LEU A 111 -11.50 -3.37 -15.82
N ARG A 112 -12.83 -3.33 -15.95
CA ARG A 112 -13.61 -4.08 -16.94
C ARG A 112 -13.44 -5.60 -16.87
N ARG A 113 -13.01 -6.11 -15.71
CA ARG A 113 -12.94 -7.55 -15.40
C ARG A 113 -14.31 -8.02 -14.87
N TYR A 114 -15.36 -7.89 -15.68
CA TYR A 114 -16.74 -8.07 -15.23
C TYR A 114 -17.06 -9.46 -14.69
N ARG A 115 -16.47 -10.52 -15.27
CA ARG A 115 -16.64 -11.90 -14.77
C ARG A 115 -16.12 -12.05 -13.35
N ASP A 116 -14.95 -11.46 -13.07
CA ASP A 116 -14.37 -11.50 -11.73
C ASP A 116 -15.14 -10.61 -10.76
N ALA A 117 -15.63 -9.46 -11.22
CA ALA A 117 -16.48 -8.58 -10.43
C ALA A 117 -17.77 -9.28 -9.96
N ILE A 118 -18.46 -9.97 -10.87
CA ILE A 118 -19.69 -10.72 -10.55
C ILE A 118 -19.41 -11.82 -9.52
N ARG A 119 -18.30 -12.55 -9.65
CA ARG A 119 -17.92 -13.60 -8.68
C ARG A 119 -17.68 -13.07 -7.27
N MET A 120 -17.28 -11.81 -7.13
CA MET A 120 -17.01 -11.21 -5.82
C MET A 120 -18.24 -10.51 -5.23
N LEU A 121 -19.17 -10.06 -6.07
CA LEU A 121 -20.35 -9.27 -5.67
C LEU A 121 -21.66 -10.06 -5.59
N GLY A 122 -21.69 -11.27 -6.16
CA GLY A 122 -22.82 -12.20 -6.10
C GLY A 122 -22.58 -13.32 -5.10
#